data_AF-A0A8J5EIE3-F1
#
_entry.id   AF-A0A8J5EIE3-F1
#
_cell.length_a   1.000
_cell.length_b   1.000
_cell.length_c   1.000
_cell.angle_alpha   90.00
_cell.angle_beta   90.00
_cell.angle_gamma   90.00
#
_symmetry.space_group_name_H-M   'P 1'
#
loop_
_entity.id
_entity.type
_entity.pdbx_description
1 polymer ?
#
loop_
_entity_poly.entity_id
_entity_poly.type
_entity_poly.pdbx_seq_one_letter_code
_entity_poly.pdbx_strand_id
1 'polypeptide(L)'
;MAVTSFALYTLAVLLIAHSGYSAYEASYNAKLMAQQIAVPIDIKIEALIGVFLACFTPVLGIAGTLKPVKFADAASEVELKGENPFLYLEKRSGFQTYSGLIENLRVQHLEGDKTK
;
A
#
# COMPACT_ATOMS: atom_id res chain seq x y z
N MET A 1 -7.14 1.40 10.19
CA MET A 1 -7.66 1.18 8.81
C MET A 1 -6.66 0.52 7.88
N ALA A 2 -5.36 0.87 7.92
CA ALA A 2 -4.36 0.22 7.06
C ALA A 2 -4.13 -1.27 7.39
N VAL A 3 -4.02 -1.64 8.68
CA VAL A 3 -3.76 -3.03 9.11
C VAL A 3 -4.91 -3.97 8.75
N THR A 4 -6.16 -3.52 8.92
CA THR A 4 -7.35 -4.30 8.56
C THR A 4 -7.46 -4.50 7.05
N SER A 5 -7.16 -3.46 6.26
CA SER A 5 -7.14 -3.55 4.80
C SER A 5 -6.01 -4.47 4.31
N PHE A 6 -4.84 -4.41 4.95
CA PHE A 6 -3.76 -5.32 4.63
C PHE A 6 -4.13 -6.78 4.94
N ALA A 7 -4.69 -7.06 6.13
CA ALA A 7 -5.13 -8.40 6.50
C ALA A 7 -6.19 -8.95 5.53
N LEU A 8 -7.20 -8.15 5.19
CA LEU A 8 -8.24 -8.54 4.23
C LEU A 8 -7.65 -8.81 2.83
N TYR A 9 -6.67 -8.02 2.40
CA TYR A 9 -6.02 -8.22 1.10
C TYR A 9 -5.19 -9.50 1.09
N THR A 10 -4.45 -9.78 2.18
CA THR A 10 -3.72 -11.05 2.30
C THR A 10 -4.65 -12.26 2.30
N LEU A 11 -5.80 -12.16 2.97
CA LEU A 11 -6.82 -13.20 2.97
C LEU A 11 -7.45 -13.38 1.58
N ALA A 12 -7.70 -12.30 0.85
CA ALA A 12 -8.19 -12.36 -0.53
C ALA A 12 -7.20 -13.09 -1.45
N VAL A 13 -5.91 -12.76 -1.35
CA VAL A 13 -4.85 -13.43 -2.12
C VAL A 13 -4.77 -14.91 -1.76
N LEU A 14 -4.85 -15.26 -0.48
CA LEU A 14 -4.87 -16.66 -0.03
C LEU A 14 -6.08 -17.42 -0.57
N LEU A 15 -7.28 -16.84 -0.55
CA LEU A 15 -8.49 -17.46 -1.11
C LEU A 15 -8.37 -17.70 -2.63
N ILE A 16 -7.83 -16.73 -3.36
CA ILE A 16 -7.62 -16.86 -4.81
C ILE A 16 -6.58 -17.95 -5.11
N ALA A 17 -5.48 -17.97 -4.36
CA ALA A 17 -4.44 -19.00 -4.52
C ALA A 17 -4.99 -20.39 -4.18
N HIS A 18 -5.76 -20.50 -3.09
CA HIS A 18 -6.37 -21.75 -2.64
C HIS A 18 -7.37 -22.29 -3.67
N SER A 19 -8.36 -21.49 -4.07
CA SER A 19 -9.35 -21.88 -5.08
C SER A 19 -8.71 -22.17 -6.44
N GLY A 20 -7.65 -21.44 -6.82
CA GLY A 20 -6.87 -21.71 -8.03
C GLY A 20 -6.16 -23.06 -7.99
N TYR A 21 -5.59 -23.43 -6.83
CA TYR A 21 -4.97 -24.73 -6.63
C TYR A 21 -6.01 -25.86 -6.66
N SER A 22 -7.15 -25.70 -5.98
CA SER A 22 -8.25 -26.68 -6.02
C SER A 22 -8.80 -26.87 -7.43
N ALA A 23 -8.92 -25.79 -8.21
CA ALA A 23 -9.33 -25.86 -9.62
C ALA A 23 -8.31 -26.64 -10.46
N TYR A 24 -7.01 -26.47 -10.20
CA TYR A 24 -5.95 -27.22 -10.85
C TYR A 24 -6.05 -28.72 -10.55
N GLU A 25 -6.20 -29.11 -9.28
CA GLU A 25 -6.36 -30.52 -8.89
C GLU A 25 -7.61 -31.15 -9.51
N ALA A 26 -8.75 -30.45 -9.46
CA ALA A 26 -9.99 -30.91 -10.08
C ALA A 26 -9.82 -31.13 -11.59
N SER A 27 -9.15 -30.20 -12.27
CA SER A 27 -8.86 -30.29 -13.71
C SER A 27 -7.87 -31.40 -14.04
N TYR A 28 -6.87 -31.61 -13.18
CA TYR A 28 -5.89 -32.68 -13.33
C TYR A 28 -6.53 -34.06 -13.19
N ASN A 29 -7.36 -34.25 -12.17
CA ASN A 29 -8.10 -35.50 -11.96
C ASN A 29 -9.10 -35.77 -13.08
N ALA A 30 -9.81 -34.75 -13.57
CA ALA A 30 -10.70 -34.87 -14.71
C ALA A 30 -9.97 -35.39 -15.96
N LYS A 31 -8.77 -34.86 -16.24
CA LYS A 31 -7.90 -35.33 -17.33
C LYS A 31 -7.45 -36.77 -17.13
N LEU A 32 -7.02 -37.12 -15.92
CA LEU A 32 -6.53 -38.48 -15.60
C LEU A 32 -7.63 -39.53 -15.74
N MET A 33 -8.86 -39.20 -15.37
CA MET A 33 -10.03 -40.07 -15.49
C MET A 33 -10.67 -40.04 -16.88
N ALA A 34 -10.13 -39.26 -17.83
CA ALA A 34 -10.72 -38.99 -19.14
C ALA A 34 -12.20 -38.53 -19.07
N GLN A 35 -12.57 -37.82 -18.00
CA GLN A 35 -13.90 -37.30 -17.76
C GLN A 35 -13.94 -35.78 -17.91
N GLN A 36 -15.00 -35.28 -18.55
CA GLN A 36 -15.31 -33.85 -18.55
C GLN A 36 -16.06 -33.51 -17.27
N ILE A 37 -15.32 -33.12 -16.24
CA ILE A 37 -15.88 -32.68 -14.96
C ILE A 37 -15.90 -31.16 -14.96
N ALA A 38 -17.09 -30.58 -14.84
CA ALA A 38 -17.23 -29.14 -14.64
C ALA A 38 -16.70 -28.75 -13.26
N VAL A 39 -16.09 -27.55 -13.15
CA VAL A 39 -15.55 -27.07 -11.88
C VAL A 39 -16.67 -27.04 -10.82
N PRO A 40 -16.45 -27.70 -9.66
CA PRO A 40 -17.33 -27.67 -8.50
C PRO A 40 -17.75 -26.26 -8.06
N ILE A 41 -18.94 -26.14 -7.45
CA ILE A 41 -19.55 -24.85 -7.12
C ILE A 41 -18.88 -24.15 -5.94
N ASP A 42 -18.34 -24.91 -4.99
CA ASP A 42 -17.52 -24.44 -3.87
C ASP A 42 -16.32 -23.63 -4.36
N ILE A 43 -15.51 -24.18 -5.28
CA ILE A 43 -14.34 -23.53 -5.88
C ILE A 43 -14.73 -22.22 -6.58
N LYS A 44 -15.89 -22.20 -7.27
CA LYS A 44 -16.40 -21.00 -7.92
C LYS A 44 -16.77 -19.91 -6.92
N ILE A 45 -17.45 -20.27 -5.83
CA ILE A 45 -17.88 -19.32 -4.80
C ILE A 45 -16.65 -18.76 -4.08
N GLU A 46 -15.68 -19.61 -3.71
CA GLU A 46 -14.44 -19.16 -3.07
C GLU A 46 -13.65 -18.19 -3.97
N ALA A 47 -13.52 -18.51 -5.26
CA ALA A 47 -12.86 -17.64 -6.22
C ALA A 47 -13.59 -16.29 -6.36
N LEU A 48 -14.92 -16.29 -6.45
CA LEU A 48 -15.73 -15.05 -6.54
C LEU A 48 -15.57 -14.18 -5.29
N ILE A 49 -15.59 -14.79 -4.09
CA ILE A 49 -15.39 -14.07 -2.83
C ILE A 49 -13.96 -13.51 -2.76
N GLY A 50 -12.96 -14.31 -3.14
CA GLY A 50 -11.56 -13.87 -3.18
C GLY A 50 -11.36 -12.68 -4.11
N VAL A 51 -11.89 -12.73 -5.34
CA VAL A 51 -11.83 -11.63 -6.31
C VAL A 51 -12.56 -10.39 -5.80
N PHE A 52 -13.75 -10.57 -5.24
CA PHE A 52 -14.50 -9.46 -4.64
C PHE A 52 -13.66 -8.77 -3.57
N LEU A 53 -13.13 -9.51 -2.60
CA LEU A 53 -12.28 -8.93 -1.56
C LEU A 53 -11.02 -8.28 -2.12
N ALA A 54 -10.38 -8.87 -3.13
CA ALA A 54 -9.18 -8.31 -3.76
C ALA A 54 -9.45 -6.97 -4.45
N CYS A 55 -10.63 -6.76 -5.02
CA CYS A 55 -11.01 -5.50 -5.67
C CYS A 55 -11.42 -4.42 -4.66
N PHE A 56 -12.23 -4.76 -3.65
CA PHE A 56 -12.79 -3.76 -2.73
C PHE A 56 -11.82 -3.36 -1.62
N THR A 57 -10.98 -4.28 -1.14
CA THR A 57 -10.08 -4.00 -0.01
C THR A 57 -9.07 -2.88 -0.28
N PRO A 58 -8.43 -2.80 -1.47
CA PRO A 58 -7.52 -1.70 -1.76
C PRO A 58 -8.21 -0.34 -1.78
N VAL A 59 -9.44 -0.28 -2.29
CA VAL A 59 -10.24 0.95 -2.37
C VAL A 59 -10.59 1.48 -0.98
N LEU A 60 -10.84 0.59 -0.02
CA LEU A 60 -11.25 0.97 1.34
C LEU A 60 -10.12 1.52 2.21
N GLY A 61 -8.85 1.30 1.86
CA GLY A 61 -7.77 1.77 2.73
C GLY A 61 -6.34 1.72 2.20
N ILE A 62 -6.06 1.04 1.09
CA ILE A 62 -4.70 1.00 0.51
C ILE A 62 -4.49 2.19 -0.44
N ALA A 63 -5.51 2.58 -1.19
CA ALA A 63 -5.42 3.65 -2.20
C ALA A 63 -5.18 5.05 -1.61
N GLY A 64 -5.35 5.21 -0.29
CA GLY A 64 -5.21 6.49 0.40
C GLY A 64 -6.30 7.49 -0.01
N THR A 65 -6.37 8.61 0.72
CA THR A 65 -7.23 9.73 0.35
C THR A 65 -6.59 10.48 -0.81
N LEU A 66 -7.39 10.81 -1.84
CA LEU A 66 -6.94 11.65 -2.95
C LEU A 66 -6.48 13.00 -2.43
N LYS A 67 -5.30 13.45 -2.87
CA LYS A 67 -4.81 14.79 -2.58
C LYS A 67 -5.62 15.82 -3.38
N PRO A 68 -5.87 17.01 -2.83
CA PRO A 68 -6.58 18.05 -3.57
C PRO A 68 -5.79 18.48 -4.81
N VAL A 69 -6.52 18.76 -5.89
CA VAL A 69 -5.95 19.15 -7.19
C VAL A 69 -5.29 20.54 -7.10
N LYS A 70 -5.85 21.43 -6.26
CA LYS A 70 -5.30 22.76 -6.06
C LYS A 70 -4.16 22.70 -5.05
N PHE A 71 -3.01 23.24 -5.45
CA PHE A 71 -1.84 23.32 -4.58
C PHE A 71 -2.09 24.12 -3.29
N ALA A 72 -2.87 25.20 -3.35
CA ALA A 72 -3.19 26.01 -2.18
C ALA A 72 -3.92 25.19 -1.10
N ASP A 73 -4.89 24.37 -1.51
CA ASP A 73 -5.64 23.51 -0.60
C ASP A 73 -4.73 22.40 -0.03
N ALA A 74 -3.86 21.82 -0.86
CA ALA A 74 -2.87 20.83 -0.42
C ALA A 74 -1.86 21.41 0.58
N ALA A 75 -1.41 22.66 0.36
CA ALA A 75 -0.49 23.36 1.24
C ALA A 75 -1.17 23.67 2.59
N SER A 76 -2.42 24.12 2.55
CA SER A 76 -3.20 24.39 3.77
C SER A 76 -3.40 23.13 4.62
N GLU A 77 -3.66 21.96 4.02
CA GLU A 77 -3.74 20.70 4.76
C GLU A 77 -2.43 20.31 5.47
N VAL A 78 -1.29 20.65 4.87
CA VAL A 78 0.05 20.39 5.43
C VAL A 78 0.34 21.37 6.58
N GLU A 79 0.00 22.65 6.40
CA GLU A 79 0.10 23.68 7.44
C GLU A 79 -0.76 23.34 8.66
N LEU A 80 -1.99 22.85 8.44
CA LEU A 80 -2.88 22.39 9.52
C LEU A 80 -2.31 21.22 10.32
N LYS A 81 -1.44 20.40 9.72
CA LYS A 81 -0.70 19.33 10.41
C LYS A 81 0.54 19.84 11.16
N GLY A 82 0.82 21.14 11.09
CA GLY A 82 2.01 21.76 11.67
C GLY A 82 3.28 21.54 10.84
N GLU A 83 3.14 21.04 9.62
CA GLU A 83 4.26 20.81 8.70
C GLU A 83 4.42 22.00 7.75
N ASN A 84 5.65 22.28 7.32
CA ASN A 84 5.92 23.35 6.37
C ASN A 84 5.78 22.85 4.92
N PRO A 85 4.80 23.31 4.13
CA PRO A 85 4.63 22.89 2.73
C PRO A 85 5.77 23.36 1.82
N PHE A 86 6.54 24.36 2.22
CA PHE A 86 7.64 24.96 1.46
C PHE A 86 9.03 24.54 1.93
N LEU A 87 9.12 23.53 2.82
CA LEU A 87 10.38 23.07 3.41
C LEU A 87 11.49 22.83 2.37
N TYR A 88 11.14 22.28 1.20
CA TYR A 88 12.09 22.02 0.13
C TYR A 88 12.66 23.30 -0.50
N LEU A 89 11.82 24.32 -0.67
CA LEU A 89 12.20 25.64 -1.19
C LEU A 89 13.02 26.45 -0.19
N GLU A 90 12.83 26.21 1.11
CA GLU A 90 13.64 26.81 2.17
C GLU A 90 15.00 26.14 2.29
N LYS A 91 15.04 24.81 2.33
CA LYS A 91 16.30 24.05 2.47
C LYS A 91 17.20 24.20 1.24
N ARG A 92 16.63 24.37 0.05
CA ARG A 92 17.35 24.54 -1.23
C ARG A 92 18.52 23.55 -1.35
N SER A 93 18.25 22.26 -1.11
CA SER A 93 19.29 21.22 -1.01
C SER A 93 20.23 21.19 -2.22
N GLY A 94 19.72 21.50 -3.42
CA GLY A 94 20.53 21.60 -4.65
C GLY A 94 21.49 22.80 -4.74
N PHE A 95 21.36 23.78 -3.84
CA PHE A 95 22.20 24.99 -3.79
C PHE A 95 23.03 25.07 -2.51
N GLN A 96 23.06 24.01 -1.70
CA GLN A 96 23.86 24.00 -0.48
C GLN A 96 25.33 23.77 -0.80
N THR A 97 26.18 24.70 -0.34
CA THR A 97 27.63 24.52 -0.37
C THR A 97 28.05 23.45 0.64
N TYR A 98 29.10 22.67 0.34
CA TYR A 98 29.63 21.65 1.25
C TYR A 98 29.95 22.18 2.65
N SER A 99 30.43 23.42 2.76
CA SER A 99 30.68 24.07 4.05
C SER A 99 29.40 24.27 4.88
N GLY A 100 28.33 24.76 4.26
CA GLY A 100 27.04 24.97 4.91
C GLY A 100 26.35 23.66 5.30
N LEU A 101 26.57 22.58 4.53
CA LEU A 101 26.07 21.25 4.89
C LEU A 101 26.77 20.71 6.15
N ILE A 102 28.09 20.83 6.23
CA ILE A 102 28.87 20.40 7.40
C ILE A 102 28.46 21.18 8.65
N GLU A 103 28.20 22.49 8.51
CA GLU A 103 27.77 23.33 9.62
C GLU A 103 26.36 22.98 10.10
N ASN A 104 25.41 22.75 9.19
CA ASN A 104 24.06 22.27 9.55
C ASN A 104 24.08 20.90 10.25
N LEU A 105 24.91 19.96 9.77
CA LEU A 105 25.07 18.66 10.41
C LEU A 105 25.69 18.79 11.82
N ARG A 106 26.65 19.71 11.98
CA ARG A 106 27.25 20.01 13.30
C ARG A 106 26.21 20.59 14.26
N VAL A 107 25.39 21.55 13.81
CA VAL A 107 24.34 22.16 14.64
C VAL A 107 23.31 21.10 15.06
N GLN A 108 22.86 20.24 14.14
CA GLN A 108 21.93 19.16 14.47
C GLN A 108 22.51 18.16 15.47
N HIS A 109 23.80 17.84 15.39
CA HIS A 109 24.46 16.97 16.36
C HIS A 109 24.51 17.61 17.76
N LEU A 110 24.79 18.92 17.83
CA LEU A 110 24.85 19.67 19.09
C LEU A 110 23.46 19.90 19.72
N GLU A 111 22.40 20.02 18.91
CA GLU A 111 21.03 20.14 19.41
C GLU A 111 20.44 18.79 19.86
N GLY A 112 20.78 17.70 19.17
CA GLY A 112 20.40 16.33 19.57
C GLY A 112 21.08 15.85 20.85
N ASP A 113 22.24 16.41 21.21
CA ASP A 113 22.94 16.11 22.45
C ASP A 113 22.37 16.86 23.67
N LYS A 114 21.72 18.01 23.46
CA LYS A 114 21.07 18.80 24.52
C LYS A 114 19.71 18.26 24.98
N THR A 115 19.15 17.29 24.26
CA THR A 115 17.82 16.72 24.50
C THR A 115 17.86 15.31 25.12
N LYS A 116 19.05 14.82 25.49
CA LYS A 116 19.26 13.65 26.35
C LYS A 116 19.65 14.08 27.76
#